data_AF-A0A0G0HRL0-F1
#
_entry.id   AF-A0A0G0HRL0-F1
#
_cell.length_a   1.000
_cell.length_b   1.000
_cell.length_c   1.000
_cell.angle_alpha   90.00
_cell.angle_beta   90.00
_cell.angle_gamma   90.00
#
_symmetry.space_group_name_H-M   'P 1'
#
loop_
_entity.id
_entity.type
_entity.pdbx_description
1 polymer ?
#
loop_
_entity_poly.entity_id
_entity_poly.type
_entity_poly.pdbx_seq_one_letter_code
_entity_poly.pdbx_strand_id
1 'polypeptide(L)'
;MDKSQLETMRHSCAHLVAAAVQALYPEAKFGIGPVVENGFYYDIEFPENITEDDLVKIEDKAKELQQGGIKFVRQEILIDEAIKFFADKKQDYKVLLLSDLKEKGTTKMSAEEVKDLGENVESVSLYTTGDFTDLCRGPHVDSAKEIGVFKLTKLAGAYWRGDANNKQLQRIYGVCFATQSELDEYLNMLVEAERRDHRKIGAEQNLFFFDDRVGKGLVMWLPNGTIIRNEIENLAIEYENRAGFVRVRTPHLAKEEMYITSGHLPYYKDSMYPAMVMDDGTYYLKAMNCPHHHTIFNHNLHSYRDLPLRIAEYGECYRNELSGTLAGLLRVRCLAMNDAHMYCRKDQIKDEFKGVLEMIIKYFEIFGLENFWFRLSKWSPDHLDKYVNQPENWQYSEQVIREVLQEMDVKFIEADNEAAFYGPKVDVQFKSIIGREETMSTVQLDFVAKERFGLKYIDESGKENNEVFVIHRAPLSTHERFMAFLIEHYAGIWPIWLAPVQILLAPVSAKHAEGAKQLMLELKEQGIRVEIDSADETVGNKVRKAVAQKIPYIVVVGDKELSGEEWMIRVRGQENQEKMSKEDFVKKVTEEIKTRK
;
A
#
# COMPACT_ATOMS: atom_id res chain seq x y z
N MET A 1 25.19 13.53 2.48
CA MET A 1 24.76 14.47 1.42
C MET A 1 23.35 14.92 1.72
N ASP A 2 22.97 16.15 1.40
CA ASP A 2 21.56 16.54 1.44
C ASP A 2 20.76 15.86 0.29
N LYS A 3 19.43 15.92 0.34
CA LYS A 3 18.54 15.29 -0.66
C LYS A 3 18.78 15.80 -2.09
N SER A 4 18.96 17.11 -2.28
CA SER A 4 19.22 17.75 -3.57
C SER A 4 20.56 17.31 -4.15
N GLN A 5 21.59 17.16 -3.31
CA GLN A 5 22.90 16.65 -3.72
C GLN A 5 22.81 15.18 -4.20
N LEU A 6 22.05 14.34 -3.50
CA LEU A 6 21.82 12.95 -3.91
C LEU A 6 21.04 12.86 -5.21
N GLU A 7 20.01 13.69 -5.39
CA GLU A 7 19.25 13.75 -6.64
C GLU A 7 20.15 14.19 -7.80
N THR A 8 20.98 15.21 -7.60
CA THR A 8 21.96 15.69 -8.59
C THR A 8 22.95 14.59 -8.99
N MET A 9 23.47 13.86 -8.00
CA MET A 9 24.39 12.73 -8.22
C MET A 9 23.72 11.59 -9.00
N ARG A 10 22.49 11.21 -8.63
CA ARG A 10 21.71 10.16 -9.30
C ARG A 10 21.34 10.56 -10.72
N HIS A 11 20.98 11.83 -10.95
CA HIS A 11 20.72 12.37 -12.28
C HIS A 11 21.98 12.27 -13.15
N SER A 12 23.12 12.65 -12.59
CA SER A 12 24.42 12.54 -13.27
C SER A 12 24.78 11.09 -13.58
N CYS A 13 24.46 10.16 -12.68
CA CYS A 13 24.61 8.73 -12.92
C CYS A 13 23.73 8.23 -14.08
N ALA A 14 22.50 8.73 -14.22
CA ALA A 14 21.65 8.40 -15.36
C ALA A 14 22.29 8.81 -16.70
N HIS A 15 22.86 10.02 -16.76
CA HIS A 15 23.60 10.49 -17.95
C HIS A 15 24.89 9.71 -18.21
N LEU A 16 25.62 9.34 -17.16
CA LEU A 16 26.82 8.50 -17.29
C LEU A 16 26.47 7.13 -17.91
N VAL A 17 25.37 6.52 -17.46
CA VAL A 17 24.87 5.26 -18.03
C VAL A 17 24.39 5.46 -19.47
N ALA A 18 23.67 6.55 -19.77
CA ALA A 18 23.27 6.86 -21.13
C ALA A 18 24.48 7.07 -22.06
N ALA A 19 25.55 7.71 -21.58
CA ALA A 19 26.80 7.84 -22.31
C ALA A 19 27.48 6.49 -22.56
N ALA A 20 27.47 5.59 -21.57
CA ALA A 20 27.97 4.22 -21.74
C ALA A 20 27.15 3.44 -22.77
N VAL A 21 25.82 3.58 -22.75
CA VAL A 21 24.92 3.00 -23.76
C VAL A 21 25.23 3.55 -25.14
N GLN A 22 25.35 4.87 -25.30
CA GLN A 22 25.65 5.51 -26.58
C GLN A 22 26.99 5.06 -27.16
N ALA A 23 27.98 4.77 -26.31
CA ALA A 23 29.29 4.26 -26.72
C ALA A 23 29.24 2.79 -27.19
N LEU A 24 28.42 1.95 -26.55
CA LEU A 24 28.27 0.53 -26.91
C LEU A 24 27.27 0.31 -28.05
N TYR A 25 26.24 1.16 -28.13
CA TYR A 25 25.12 1.09 -29.07
C TYR A 25 24.94 2.46 -29.74
N PRO A 26 25.76 2.79 -30.76
CA PRO A 26 25.73 4.11 -31.41
C PRO A 26 24.38 4.52 -32.01
N GLU A 27 23.56 3.54 -32.40
CA GLU A 27 22.24 3.75 -33.00
C GLU A 27 21.08 3.82 -31.99
N ALA A 28 21.37 3.72 -30.68
CA ALA A 28 20.35 3.80 -29.64
C ALA A 28 19.69 5.19 -29.61
N LYS A 29 18.37 5.23 -29.43
CA LYS A 29 17.60 6.47 -29.31
C LYS A 29 17.09 6.66 -27.90
N PHE A 30 17.40 7.81 -27.31
CA PHE A 30 17.18 8.09 -25.89
C PHE A 30 15.85 8.80 -25.67
N GLY A 31 15.03 8.24 -24.80
CA GLY A 31 13.75 8.80 -24.37
C GLY A 31 13.89 9.70 -23.16
N ILE A 32 13.39 9.24 -22.01
CA ILE A 32 13.41 9.98 -20.73
C ILE A 32 14.23 9.23 -19.68
N GLY A 33 14.94 9.98 -18.83
CA GLY A 33 15.78 9.40 -17.78
C GLY A 33 15.72 10.12 -16.44
N PRO A 34 14.58 10.10 -15.72
CA PRO A 34 14.45 10.82 -14.46
C PRO A 34 15.10 10.08 -13.29
N VAL A 35 15.39 10.85 -12.24
CA VAL A 35 15.74 10.33 -10.92
C VAL A 35 14.50 9.72 -10.27
N VAL A 36 14.71 8.64 -9.52
CA VAL A 36 13.74 8.05 -8.60
C VAL A 36 14.33 8.02 -7.19
N GLU A 37 13.50 7.74 -6.18
CA GLU A 37 13.85 7.86 -4.76
C GLU A 37 15.21 7.27 -4.36
N ASN A 38 15.64 6.15 -4.97
CA ASN A 38 16.91 5.47 -4.66
C ASN A 38 17.88 5.37 -5.85
N GLY A 39 17.58 6.03 -6.96
CA GLY A 39 18.30 5.80 -8.20
C GLY A 39 17.75 6.56 -9.39
N PHE A 40 17.67 5.89 -10.54
CA PHE A 40 17.19 6.43 -11.79
C PHE A 40 16.66 5.31 -12.69
N TYR A 41 15.96 5.70 -13.75
CA TYR A 41 15.80 4.83 -14.90
C TYR A 41 16.09 5.60 -16.18
N TYR A 42 16.29 4.90 -17.28
CA TYR A 42 16.40 5.51 -18.60
C TYR A 42 15.65 4.67 -19.65
N ASP A 43 14.73 5.29 -20.37
CA ASP A 43 13.98 4.69 -21.48
C ASP A 43 14.76 4.84 -22.78
N ILE A 44 15.08 3.72 -23.43
CA ILE A 44 15.94 3.69 -24.62
C ILE A 44 15.33 2.76 -25.67
N GLU A 45 15.31 3.22 -26.92
CA GLU A 45 15.07 2.36 -28.07
C GLU A 45 16.43 1.84 -28.55
N PHE A 46 16.62 0.53 -28.45
CA PHE A 46 17.78 -0.13 -29.02
C PHE A 46 17.49 -0.63 -30.44
N PRO A 47 18.49 -0.68 -31.33
CA PRO A 47 18.34 -1.32 -32.64
C PRO A 47 17.98 -2.80 -32.51
N GLU A 48 18.57 -3.48 -31.52
CA GLU A 48 18.24 -4.85 -31.11
C GLU A 48 18.01 -4.87 -29.60
N ASN A 49 17.02 -5.65 -29.15
CA ASN A 49 16.70 -5.72 -27.73
C ASN A 49 17.89 -6.26 -26.93
N ILE A 50 18.27 -5.55 -25.87
CA ILE A 50 19.32 -6.00 -24.94
C ILE A 50 18.75 -6.97 -23.89
N THR A 51 19.63 -7.75 -23.27
CA THR A 51 19.30 -8.66 -22.15
C THR A 51 19.98 -8.24 -20.85
N GLU A 52 19.70 -8.96 -19.75
CA GLU A 52 20.33 -8.70 -18.45
C GLU A 52 21.87 -8.85 -18.50
N ASP A 53 22.40 -9.75 -19.34
CA ASP A 53 23.85 -9.89 -19.54
C ASP A 53 24.50 -8.63 -20.14
N ASP A 54 23.74 -7.84 -20.91
CA ASP A 54 24.25 -6.59 -21.47
C ASP A 54 24.27 -5.46 -20.45
N LEU A 55 23.47 -5.55 -19.38
CA LEU A 55 23.54 -4.60 -18.27
C LEU A 55 24.91 -4.64 -17.60
N VAL A 56 25.52 -5.83 -17.48
CA VAL A 56 26.89 -5.96 -16.94
C VAL A 56 27.89 -5.21 -17.81
N LYS A 57 27.79 -5.33 -19.14
CA LYS A 57 28.67 -4.62 -20.09
C LYS A 57 28.48 -3.11 -20.02
N ILE A 58 27.23 -2.65 -19.94
CA ILE A 58 26.90 -1.22 -19.82
C ILE A 58 27.41 -0.67 -18.49
N GLU A 59 27.24 -1.41 -17.39
CA GLU A 59 27.74 -1.02 -16.07
C GLU A 59 29.27 -0.91 -16.06
N ASP A 60 29.99 -1.88 -16.62
CA ASP A 60 31.44 -1.85 -16.72
C ASP A 60 31.93 -0.67 -17.56
N LYS A 61 31.27 -0.40 -18.70
CA LYS A 61 31.60 0.78 -19.51
C LYS A 61 31.30 2.09 -18.78
N ALA A 62 30.20 2.18 -18.04
CA ALA A 62 29.88 3.35 -17.22
C ALA A 62 30.93 3.58 -16.12
N LYS A 63 31.41 2.51 -15.46
CA LYS A 63 32.50 2.59 -14.47
C LYS A 63 33.83 3.04 -15.09
N GLU A 64 34.15 2.58 -16.30
CA GLU A 64 35.32 3.06 -17.05
C GLU A 64 35.23 4.58 -17.30
N LEU A 65 34.07 5.05 -17.79
CA LEU A 65 33.81 6.48 -18.01
C LEU A 65 33.86 7.30 -16.70
N GLN A 66 33.37 6.73 -15.60
CA GLN A 66 33.45 7.32 -14.26
C GLN A 66 34.89 7.54 -13.81
N GLN A 67 35.73 6.51 -13.94
CA GLN A 67 37.16 6.57 -13.60
C GLN A 67 37.90 7.58 -14.48
N GLY A 68 37.50 7.71 -15.73
CA GLY A 68 37.98 8.74 -16.66
C GLY A 68 37.68 10.17 -16.21
N GLY A 69 36.69 10.38 -15.34
CA GLY A 69 36.35 11.68 -14.76
C GLY A 69 35.79 12.69 -15.77
N ILE A 70 35.01 12.19 -16.72
CA ILE A 70 34.33 13.00 -17.75
C ILE A 70 33.50 14.10 -17.09
N LYS A 71 33.50 15.29 -17.68
CA LYS A 71 32.76 16.46 -17.18
C LYS A 71 31.37 16.52 -17.79
N PHE A 72 30.44 17.10 -17.03
CA PHE A 72 29.09 17.42 -17.50
C PHE A 72 29.08 18.89 -17.96
N VAL A 73 29.04 19.10 -19.27
CA VAL A 73 29.12 20.46 -19.85
C VAL A 73 27.74 20.93 -20.25
N ARG A 74 27.23 21.96 -19.54
CA ARG A 74 25.96 22.62 -19.86
C ARG A 74 26.15 23.60 -21.01
N GLN A 75 25.25 23.57 -21.98
CA GLN A 75 25.16 24.54 -23.07
C GLN A 75 23.71 25.02 -23.20
N GLU A 76 23.51 26.32 -23.37
CA GLU A 76 22.22 26.87 -23.78
C GLU A 76 22.17 27.01 -25.30
N ILE A 77 21.03 26.66 -25.88
CA ILE A 77 20.79 26.66 -27.31
C ILE A 77 19.34 27.05 -27.59
N LEU A 78 19.10 27.70 -28.73
CA LEU A 78 17.75 28.00 -29.17
C LEU A 78 16.99 26.71 -29.47
N ILE A 79 15.70 26.68 -29.16
CA ILE A 79 14.89 25.46 -29.28
C ILE A 79 14.88 24.90 -30.70
N ASP A 80 14.87 25.77 -31.72
CA ASP A 80 14.88 25.37 -33.13
C ASP A 80 16.23 24.77 -33.57
N GLU A 81 17.33 25.28 -33.03
CA GLU A 81 18.65 24.73 -33.26
C GLU A 81 18.83 23.39 -32.55
N ALA A 82 18.26 23.24 -31.35
CA ALA A 82 18.24 21.96 -30.63
C ALA A 82 17.44 20.90 -31.39
N ILE A 83 16.27 21.25 -31.94
CA ILE A 83 15.46 20.35 -32.76
C ILE A 83 16.28 19.84 -33.95
N LYS A 84 16.96 20.75 -34.66
CA LYS A 84 17.83 20.39 -35.78
C LYS A 84 19.00 19.50 -35.35
N PHE A 85 19.66 19.84 -34.25
CA PHE A 85 20.78 19.07 -33.70
C PHE A 85 20.40 17.61 -33.40
N PHE A 86 19.27 17.38 -32.72
CA PHE A 86 18.81 16.02 -32.42
C PHE A 86 18.25 15.29 -33.64
N ALA A 87 17.64 16.00 -34.59
CA ALA A 87 17.21 15.41 -35.86
C ALA A 87 18.40 14.90 -36.68
N ASP A 88 19.48 15.69 -36.76
CA ASP A 88 20.72 15.30 -37.45
C ASP A 88 21.39 14.07 -36.80
N LYS A 89 21.26 13.94 -35.46
CA LYS A 89 21.70 12.77 -34.69
C LYS A 89 20.70 11.60 -34.65
N LYS A 90 19.57 11.68 -35.37
CA LYS A 90 18.49 10.67 -35.40
C LYS A 90 17.89 10.34 -34.03
N GLN A 91 17.84 11.31 -33.13
CA GLN A 91 17.28 11.19 -31.78
C GLN A 91 15.81 11.62 -31.76
N ASP A 92 14.95 10.83 -32.40
CA ASP A 92 13.54 11.15 -32.66
C ASP A 92 12.75 11.53 -31.40
N TYR A 93 12.98 10.83 -30.29
CA TYR A 93 12.31 11.09 -29.02
C TYR A 93 12.66 12.47 -28.43
N LYS A 94 13.91 12.92 -28.57
CA LYS A 94 14.33 14.25 -28.12
C LYS A 94 13.72 15.35 -29.00
N VAL A 95 13.62 15.10 -30.31
CA VAL A 95 12.91 15.99 -31.25
C VAL A 95 11.44 16.14 -30.86
N LEU A 96 10.76 15.04 -30.51
CA LEU A 96 9.37 15.08 -30.03
C LEU A 96 9.22 15.88 -28.74
N LEU A 97 10.14 15.71 -27.78
CA LEU A 97 10.13 16.46 -26.51
C LEU A 97 10.34 17.96 -26.74
N LEU A 98 11.27 18.35 -27.61
CA LEU A 98 11.51 19.74 -27.96
C LEU A 98 10.35 20.38 -28.71
N SER A 99 9.72 19.64 -29.62
CA SER A 99 8.56 20.11 -30.36
C SER A 99 7.39 20.39 -29.41
N ASP A 100 7.15 19.49 -28.45
CA ASP A 100 6.15 19.70 -27.40
C ASP A 100 6.50 20.90 -26.49
N LEU A 101 7.76 21.07 -26.10
CA LEU A 101 8.18 22.26 -25.34
C LEU A 101 7.91 23.55 -26.11
N LYS A 102 8.15 23.54 -27.43
CA LYS A 102 7.91 24.69 -28.30
C LYS A 102 6.42 25.01 -28.43
N GLU A 103 5.59 23.99 -28.62
CA GLU A 103 4.16 24.17 -28.89
C GLU A 103 3.30 24.33 -27.63
N LYS A 104 3.64 23.62 -26.55
CA LYS A 104 2.82 23.48 -25.34
C LYS A 104 3.48 24.05 -24.08
N GLY A 105 4.75 24.46 -24.15
CA GLY A 105 5.53 24.90 -22.99
C GLY A 105 5.94 23.76 -22.05
N THR A 106 5.44 22.53 -22.23
CA THR A 106 5.68 21.40 -21.32
C THR A 106 5.90 20.09 -22.09
N THR A 107 6.69 19.19 -21.49
CA THR A 107 6.86 17.80 -21.97
C THR A 107 5.89 16.81 -21.31
N LYS A 108 5.06 17.26 -20.36
CA LYS A 108 4.10 16.42 -19.63
C LYS A 108 2.77 16.30 -20.38
N MET A 109 2.11 15.15 -20.27
CA MET A 109 0.91 14.83 -21.06
C MET A 109 -0.44 15.14 -20.39
N SER A 110 -0.52 15.35 -19.07
CA SER A 110 -1.78 15.61 -18.37
C SER A 110 -2.03 17.11 -18.15
N ALA A 111 -3.29 17.53 -18.32
CA ALA A 111 -3.73 18.91 -18.15
C ALA A 111 -3.74 19.38 -16.67
N GLU A 112 -3.60 18.46 -15.72
CA GLU A 112 -3.68 18.72 -14.27
C GLU A 112 -2.30 18.98 -13.63
N GLU A 113 -1.21 18.86 -14.39
CA GLU A 113 0.16 19.08 -13.91
C GLU A 113 0.84 20.31 -14.54
N VAL A 114 0.04 21.26 -15.04
CA VAL A 114 0.50 22.50 -15.69
C VAL A 114 1.03 23.48 -14.65
N LYS A 115 2.21 23.22 -14.12
CA LYS A 115 3.06 24.20 -13.45
C LYS A 115 4.52 23.81 -13.69
N ASP A 116 4.97 23.93 -14.92
CA ASP A 116 6.38 24.16 -15.17
C ASP A 116 6.53 24.75 -16.55
N LEU A 117 7.04 25.99 -16.58
CA LEU A 117 7.34 26.86 -17.71
C LEU A 117 6.11 27.51 -18.34
N GLY A 118 6.07 28.84 -18.28
CA GLY A 118 5.03 29.63 -18.94
C GLY A 118 5.02 29.45 -20.47
N GLU A 119 4.08 30.15 -21.10
CA GLU A 119 3.91 30.16 -22.56
C GLU A 119 5.19 30.64 -23.27
N ASN A 120 5.65 29.86 -24.26
CA ASN A 120 6.80 30.10 -25.17
C ASN A 120 8.22 29.95 -24.57
N VAL A 121 8.76 28.72 -24.61
CA VAL A 121 10.16 28.43 -24.28
C VAL A 121 11.07 28.71 -25.49
N GLU A 122 11.81 29.83 -25.48
CA GLU A 122 12.70 30.22 -26.59
C GLU A 122 14.05 29.48 -26.60
N SER A 123 14.56 29.09 -25.43
CA SER A 123 15.84 28.40 -25.28
C SER A 123 15.75 27.21 -24.34
N VAL A 124 16.61 26.22 -24.59
CA VAL A 124 16.72 24.99 -23.80
C VAL A 124 18.17 24.75 -23.38
N SER A 125 18.36 23.92 -22.36
CA SER A 125 19.70 23.49 -21.95
C SER A 125 19.98 22.07 -22.43
N LEU A 126 21.19 21.87 -22.92
CA LEU A 126 21.77 20.57 -23.24
C LEU A 126 22.93 20.29 -22.29
N TYR A 127 23.09 19.02 -21.92
CA TYR A 127 24.26 18.56 -21.18
C TYR A 127 25.04 17.56 -22.02
N THR A 128 26.32 17.83 -22.22
CA THR A 128 27.24 16.90 -22.90
C THR A 128 28.09 16.17 -21.87
N THR A 129 28.04 14.84 -21.92
CA THR A 129 28.77 13.89 -21.05
C THR A 129 29.62 12.99 -21.95
N GLY A 130 30.86 13.40 -22.21
CA GLY A 130 31.70 12.73 -23.21
C GLY A 130 31.12 12.94 -24.61
N ASP A 131 30.86 11.87 -25.34
CA ASP A 131 30.27 11.93 -26.70
C ASP A 131 28.73 11.99 -26.70
N PHE A 132 28.11 11.78 -25.54
CA PHE A 132 26.67 11.82 -25.37
C PHE A 132 26.19 13.24 -25.04
N THR A 133 25.17 13.71 -25.75
CA THR A 133 24.52 15.01 -25.48
C THR A 133 23.04 14.78 -25.25
N ASP A 134 22.51 15.33 -24.16
CA ASP A 134 21.12 15.14 -23.77
C ASP A 134 20.37 16.46 -23.55
N LEU A 135 19.06 16.44 -23.79
CA LEU A 135 18.13 17.49 -23.39
C LEU A 135 17.83 17.36 -21.91
N CYS A 136 18.44 18.22 -21.09
CA CYS A 136 18.29 18.16 -19.65
C CYS A 136 18.47 19.55 -19.03
N ARG A 137 17.73 19.81 -17.94
CA ARG A 137 17.84 21.06 -17.15
C ARG A 137 18.97 21.01 -16.13
N GLY A 138 19.31 19.81 -15.67
CA GLY A 138 20.17 19.57 -14.52
C GLY A 138 19.50 19.93 -13.19
N PRO A 139 20.29 20.20 -12.14
CA PRO A 139 21.75 20.28 -12.14
C PRO A 139 22.45 18.92 -12.33
N HIS A 140 23.75 18.97 -12.62
CA HIS A 140 24.67 17.83 -12.65
C HIS A 140 25.88 18.08 -11.75
N VAL A 141 26.58 17.02 -11.36
CA VAL A 141 27.89 17.12 -10.69
C VAL A 141 28.96 17.61 -11.68
N ASP A 142 30.09 18.13 -11.20
CA ASP A 142 31.12 18.73 -12.08
C ASP A 142 31.90 17.65 -12.86
N SER A 143 32.16 16.50 -12.23
CA SER A 143 32.86 15.36 -12.80
C SER A 143 32.19 14.05 -12.48
N ALA A 144 32.25 13.08 -13.40
CA ALA A 144 31.78 11.73 -13.16
C ALA A 144 32.47 11.05 -11.95
N LYS A 145 33.64 11.54 -11.50
CA LYS A 145 34.28 11.08 -10.25
C LYS A 145 33.52 11.42 -8.97
N GLU A 146 32.62 12.39 -9.02
CA GLU A 146 31.75 12.76 -7.89
C GLU A 146 30.49 11.90 -7.80
N ILE A 147 30.22 11.10 -8.84
CA ILE A 147 29.23 10.03 -8.75
C ILE A 147 29.79 9.00 -7.75
N GLY A 148 28.97 8.62 -6.77
CA GLY A 148 29.33 7.59 -5.81
C GLY A 148 29.30 6.18 -6.40
N VAL A 149 28.77 5.23 -5.66
CA VAL A 149 28.67 3.83 -6.10
C VAL A 149 27.29 3.59 -6.72
N PHE A 150 27.26 2.97 -7.90
CA PHE A 150 26.01 2.63 -8.58
C PHE A 150 25.98 1.17 -9.03
N LYS A 151 24.76 0.67 -9.25
CA LYS A 151 24.49 -0.67 -9.78
C LYS A 151 23.25 -0.65 -10.68
N LEU A 152 23.34 -1.29 -11.84
CA LEU A 152 22.18 -1.54 -12.71
C LEU A 152 21.40 -2.74 -12.14
N THR A 153 20.09 -2.58 -11.98
CA THR A 153 19.28 -3.53 -11.20
C THR A 153 18.36 -4.39 -12.05
N LYS A 154 17.64 -3.80 -13.01
CA LYS A 154 16.69 -4.54 -13.84
C LYS A 154 16.45 -3.86 -15.19
N LEU A 155 16.00 -4.68 -16.15
CA LEU A 155 15.51 -4.25 -17.45
C LEU A 155 13.98 -4.42 -17.47
N ALA A 156 13.25 -3.43 -17.96
CA ALA A 156 11.80 -3.50 -18.10
C ALA A 156 11.35 -3.00 -19.48
N GLY A 157 10.15 -3.40 -19.92
CA GLY A 157 9.50 -2.77 -21.07
C GLY A 157 8.76 -1.50 -20.62
N ALA A 158 8.90 -0.43 -21.39
CA ALA A 158 8.12 0.79 -21.23
C ALA A 158 7.50 1.17 -22.58
N TYR A 159 6.31 1.75 -22.58
CA TYR A 159 5.76 2.33 -23.79
C TYR A 159 6.03 3.84 -23.80
N TRP A 160 6.36 4.39 -24.96
CA TRP A 160 6.57 5.83 -25.07
C TRP A 160 5.34 6.59 -24.56
N ARG A 161 5.57 7.46 -23.56
CA ARG A 161 4.55 8.21 -22.82
C ARG A 161 3.46 7.38 -22.12
N GLY A 162 3.73 6.10 -21.86
CA GLY A 162 2.79 5.22 -21.18
C GLY A 162 1.58 4.78 -22.01
N ASP A 163 1.55 5.09 -23.30
CA ASP A 163 0.49 4.65 -24.22
C ASP A 163 0.89 3.35 -24.91
N ALA A 164 0.15 2.27 -24.65
CA ALA A 164 0.40 0.94 -25.20
C ALA A 164 0.33 0.86 -26.74
N ASN A 165 -0.24 1.88 -27.40
CA ASN A 165 -0.25 1.97 -28.87
C ASN A 165 1.06 2.53 -29.44
N ASN A 166 1.90 3.14 -28.60
CA ASN A 166 3.19 3.68 -29.02
C ASN A 166 4.27 2.58 -29.06
N LYS A 167 5.42 2.94 -29.63
CA LYS A 167 6.58 2.06 -29.69
C LYS A 167 7.06 1.66 -28.29
N GLN A 168 7.36 0.38 -28.13
CA GLN A 168 7.95 -0.16 -26.91
C GLN A 168 9.43 0.16 -26.83
N LEU A 169 9.85 0.69 -25.69
CA LEU A 169 11.20 1.01 -25.28
C LEU A 169 11.69 0.01 -24.23
N GLN A 170 13.01 -0.10 -24.08
CA GLN A 170 13.62 -0.82 -22.97
C GLN A 170 14.07 0.19 -21.90
N ARG A 171 13.57 0.00 -20.68
CA ARG A 171 13.87 0.79 -19.51
C ARG A 171 14.97 0.12 -18.69
N ILE A 172 16.12 0.78 -18.58
CA ILE A 172 17.19 0.37 -17.68
C ILE A 172 17.00 1.04 -16.32
N TYR A 173 16.91 0.27 -15.25
CA TYR A 173 16.91 0.78 -13.87
C TYR A 173 18.29 0.70 -13.25
N GLY A 174 18.69 1.75 -12.52
CA GLY A 174 19.92 1.79 -11.74
C GLY A 174 19.71 2.44 -10.38
N VAL A 175 20.51 2.05 -9.41
CA VAL A 175 20.60 2.70 -8.10
C VAL A 175 21.95 3.35 -7.91
N CYS A 176 22.00 4.46 -7.18
CA CYS A 176 23.24 5.20 -6.95
C CYS A 176 23.23 5.84 -5.55
N PHE A 177 24.30 5.57 -4.80
CA PHE A 177 24.52 5.95 -3.41
C PHE A 177 25.88 6.61 -3.22
N ALA A 178 26.07 7.34 -2.14
CA ALA A 178 27.32 8.05 -1.90
C ALA A 178 28.44 7.07 -1.49
N THR A 179 28.10 5.95 -0.85
CA THR A 179 29.06 4.97 -0.35
C THR A 179 28.71 3.53 -0.72
N GLN A 180 29.70 2.64 -0.71
CA GLN A 180 29.49 1.19 -0.90
C GLN A 180 28.60 0.60 0.21
N SER A 181 28.75 1.08 1.46
CA SER A 181 27.95 0.61 2.59
C SER A 181 26.46 0.87 2.39
N GLU A 182 26.09 2.05 1.89
CA GLU A 182 24.69 2.41 1.59
C GLU A 182 24.13 1.54 0.45
N LEU A 183 24.93 1.27 -0.59
CA LEU A 183 24.52 0.37 -1.66
C LEU A 183 24.30 -1.06 -1.14
N ASP A 184 25.22 -1.58 -0.32
CA ASP A 184 25.11 -2.93 0.24
C ASP A 184 23.90 -3.05 1.17
N GLU A 185 23.63 -2.03 2.00
CA GLU A 185 22.43 -1.95 2.84
C GLU A 185 21.15 -1.96 1.99
N TYR A 186 21.12 -1.17 0.92
CA TYR A 186 19.98 -1.15 -0.01
C TYR A 186 19.78 -2.48 -0.74
N LEU A 187 20.85 -3.13 -1.19
CA LEU A 187 20.77 -4.44 -1.84
C LEU A 187 20.30 -5.52 -0.85
N ASN A 188 20.77 -5.50 0.39
CA ASN A 188 20.29 -6.39 1.44
C ASN A 188 18.79 -6.14 1.75
N MET A 189 18.35 -4.88 1.76
CA MET A 189 16.95 -4.52 1.90
C MET A 189 16.09 -5.05 0.75
N LEU A 190 16.58 -5.04 -0.50
CA LEU A 190 15.87 -5.63 -1.63
C LEU A 190 15.71 -7.14 -1.51
N VAL A 191 16.76 -7.85 -1.08
CA VAL A 191 16.69 -9.30 -0.82
C VAL A 191 15.69 -9.61 0.29
N GLU A 192 15.70 -8.81 1.36
CA GLU A 192 14.75 -8.95 2.45
C GLU A 192 13.31 -8.62 2.01
N ALA A 193 13.14 -7.64 1.12
CA ALA A 193 11.85 -7.28 0.53
C ALA A 193 11.28 -8.42 -0.33
N GLU A 194 12.11 -9.06 -1.15
CA GLU A 194 11.70 -10.22 -1.94
C GLU A 194 11.33 -11.40 -1.04
N ARG A 195 12.09 -11.63 0.05
CA ARG A 195 11.78 -12.67 1.04
C ARG A 195 10.44 -12.41 1.75
N ARG A 196 10.06 -11.15 1.92
CA ARG A 196 8.84 -10.71 2.61
C ARG A 196 7.66 -10.49 1.68
N ASP A 197 7.83 -10.65 0.37
CA ASP A 197 6.77 -10.39 -0.60
C ASP A 197 5.52 -11.21 -0.30
N HIS A 198 4.41 -10.51 -0.03
CA HIS A 198 3.15 -11.14 0.35
C HIS A 198 2.59 -12.07 -0.74
N ARG A 199 2.96 -11.89 -2.00
CA ARG A 199 2.55 -12.76 -3.12
C ARG A 199 3.26 -14.10 -3.04
N LYS A 200 4.57 -14.07 -2.74
CA LYS A 200 5.40 -15.28 -2.57
C LYS A 200 4.97 -16.06 -1.33
N ILE A 201 4.94 -15.39 -0.17
CA ILE A 201 4.52 -16.03 1.08
C ILE A 201 3.05 -16.48 1.01
N GLY A 202 2.18 -15.67 0.39
CA GLY A 202 0.78 -16.01 0.18
C GLY A 202 0.58 -17.30 -0.58
N ALA A 203 1.39 -17.55 -1.61
CA ALA A 203 1.40 -18.82 -2.34
C ALA A 203 2.02 -19.95 -1.50
N GLU A 204 3.17 -19.72 -0.85
CA GLU A 204 3.86 -20.73 -0.03
C GLU A 204 2.99 -21.25 1.12
N GLN A 205 2.17 -20.39 1.73
CA GLN A 205 1.30 -20.72 2.85
C GLN A 205 -0.17 -20.96 2.47
N ASN A 206 -0.48 -21.02 1.17
CA ASN A 206 -1.84 -21.21 0.66
C ASN A 206 -2.86 -20.23 1.27
N LEU A 207 -2.53 -18.93 1.28
CA LEU A 207 -3.37 -17.89 1.87
C LEU A 207 -4.42 -17.36 0.87
N PHE A 208 -4.01 -17.14 -0.38
CA PHE A 208 -4.88 -16.62 -1.43
C PHE A 208 -4.29 -16.93 -2.82
N PHE A 209 -5.10 -16.76 -3.85
CA PHE A 209 -4.64 -16.74 -5.24
C PHE A 209 -5.49 -15.80 -6.08
N PHE A 210 -5.09 -15.60 -7.34
CA PHE A 210 -5.86 -14.91 -8.36
C PHE A 210 -6.10 -15.87 -9.53
N ASP A 211 -7.29 -15.81 -10.13
CA ASP A 211 -7.64 -16.59 -11.33
C ASP A 211 -8.02 -15.61 -12.45
N ASP A 212 -7.42 -15.78 -13.62
CA ASP A 212 -7.62 -14.87 -14.76
C ASP A 212 -9.08 -14.86 -15.25
N ARG A 213 -9.83 -15.95 -15.07
CA ARG A 213 -11.26 -16.02 -15.45
C ARG A 213 -12.15 -15.32 -14.43
N VAL A 214 -11.74 -15.29 -13.16
CA VAL A 214 -12.44 -14.52 -12.12
C VAL A 214 -12.22 -13.03 -12.35
N GLY A 215 -10.98 -12.63 -12.60
CA GLY A 215 -10.61 -11.27 -13.00
C GLY A 215 -9.50 -10.66 -12.16
N LYS A 216 -8.79 -9.68 -12.76
CA LYS A 216 -7.64 -9.02 -12.11
C LYS A 216 -8.07 -8.23 -10.88
N GLY A 217 -7.31 -8.35 -9.80
CA GLY A 217 -7.55 -7.62 -8.55
C GLY A 217 -8.75 -8.13 -7.75
N LEU A 218 -9.25 -9.33 -8.06
CA LEU A 218 -10.30 -10.02 -7.32
C LEU A 218 -9.69 -11.22 -6.60
N VAL A 219 -9.46 -11.06 -5.29
CA VAL A 219 -8.71 -12.02 -4.47
C VAL A 219 -9.57 -13.25 -4.18
N MET A 220 -9.05 -14.44 -4.46
CA MET A 220 -9.64 -15.71 -4.02
C MET A 220 -8.96 -16.15 -2.72
N TRP A 221 -9.65 -15.99 -1.60
CA TRP A 221 -9.14 -16.36 -0.28
C TRP A 221 -9.24 -17.86 -0.05
N LEU A 222 -8.11 -18.48 0.30
CA LEU A 222 -8.01 -19.89 0.66
C LEU A 222 -8.27 -20.08 2.16
N PRO A 223 -8.50 -21.32 2.66
CA PRO A 223 -8.85 -21.55 4.07
C PRO A 223 -7.90 -20.86 5.06
N ASN A 224 -6.59 -20.92 4.81
CA ASN A 224 -5.59 -20.32 5.70
C ASN A 224 -5.69 -18.78 5.74
N GLY A 225 -5.86 -18.14 4.57
CA GLY A 225 -6.04 -16.69 4.51
C GLY A 225 -7.36 -16.24 5.13
N THR A 226 -8.43 -17.02 4.94
CA THR A 226 -9.75 -16.76 5.53
C THR A 226 -9.71 -16.84 7.04
N ILE A 227 -8.97 -17.78 7.64
CA ILE A 227 -8.80 -17.84 9.10
C ILE A 227 -8.19 -16.54 9.63
N ILE A 228 -7.09 -16.08 9.03
CA ILE A 228 -6.41 -14.85 9.49
C ILE A 228 -7.34 -13.64 9.34
N ARG A 229 -8.07 -13.52 8.23
CA ARG A 229 -9.08 -12.47 8.03
C ARG A 229 -10.13 -12.48 9.13
N ASN A 230 -10.68 -13.65 9.44
CA ASN A 230 -11.69 -13.79 10.48
C ASN A 230 -11.14 -13.40 11.86
N GLU A 231 -9.90 -13.75 12.19
CA GLU A 231 -9.28 -13.34 13.46
C GLU A 231 -9.10 -11.81 13.54
N ILE A 232 -8.72 -11.16 12.45
CA ILE A 232 -8.66 -9.69 12.36
C ILE A 232 -10.06 -9.06 12.51
N GLU A 233 -11.07 -9.62 11.85
CA GLU A 233 -12.45 -9.13 11.99
C GLU A 233 -12.98 -9.37 13.42
N ASN A 234 -12.72 -10.52 14.02
CA ASN A 234 -13.11 -10.82 15.40
C ASN A 234 -12.47 -9.85 16.40
N LEU A 235 -11.20 -9.50 16.20
CA LEU A 235 -10.54 -8.44 16.96
C LEU A 235 -11.28 -7.09 16.79
N ALA A 236 -11.62 -6.74 15.56
CA ALA A 236 -12.35 -5.50 15.29
C ALA A 236 -13.71 -5.50 16.01
N ILE A 237 -14.48 -6.58 15.90
CA ILE A 237 -15.78 -6.75 16.58
C ILE A 237 -15.65 -6.58 18.09
N GLU A 238 -14.62 -7.18 18.71
CA GLU A 238 -14.39 -7.07 20.16
C GLU A 238 -14.24 -5.61 20.60
N TYR A 239 -13.40 -4.84 19.91
CA TYR A 239 -13.12 -3.44 20.25
C TYR A 239 -14.26 -2.50 19.85
N GLU A 240 -14.91 -2.76 18.73
CA GLU A 240 -16.11 -2.06 18.27
C GLU A 240 -17.24 -2.19 19.29
N ASN A 241 -17.50 -3.40 19.79
CA ASN A 241 -18.52 -3.64 20.81
C ASN A 241 -18.20 -2.90 22.12
N ARG A 242 -16.93 -2.90 22.55
CA ARG A 242 -16.50 -2.15 23.76
C ARG A 242 -16.67 -0.64 23.60
N ALA A 243 -16.43 -0.13 22.40
CA ALA A 243 -16.60 1.29 22.08
C ALA A 243 -18.06 1.67 21.70
N GLY A 244 -19.00 0.74 21.84
CA GLY A 244 -20.43 1.00 21.60
C GLY A 244 -20.78 1.22 20.13
N PHE A 245 -20.05 0.61 19.20
CA PHE A 245 -20.45 0.56 17.79
C PHE A 245 -21.61 -0.41 17.61
N VAL A 246 -22.54 -0.04 16.72
CA VAL A 246 -23.62 -0.91 16.25
C VAL A 246 -23.29 -1.41 14.86
N ARG A 247 -23.19 -2.73 14.69
CA ARG A 247 -22.87 -3.32 13.39
C ARG A 247 -24.10 -3.43 12.51
N VAL A 248 -23.94 -3.10 11.25
CA VAL A 248 -24.98 -3.21 10.21
C VAL A 248 -24.45 -4.01 9.03
N ARG A 249 -25.35 -4.33 8.08
CA ARG A 249 -24.99 -4.90 6.79
C ARG A 249 -25.77 -4.19 5.69
N THR A 250 -25.07 -3.73 4.66
CA THR A 250 -25.66 -2.96 3.57
C THR A 250 -25.49 -3.66 2.22
N PRO A 251 -26.41 -3.43 1.26
CA PRO A 251 -26.26 -3.96 -0.09
C PRO A 251 -24.96 -3.56 -0.78
N HIS A 252 -24.57 -4.29 -1.83
CA HIS A 252 -23.42 -3.96 -2.68
C HIS A 252 -23.77 -2.99 -3.82
N LEU A 253 -25.07 -2.73 -4.03
CA LEU A 253 -25.62 -1.98 -5.16
C LEU A 253 -26.57 -0.91 -4.64
N ALA A 254 -26.56 0.25 -5.30
CA ALA A 254 -27.58 1.28 -5.11
C ALA A 254 -27.89 1.97 -6.43
N LYS A 255 -29.05 2.64 -6.49
CA LYS A 255 -29.43 3.43 -7.66
C LYS A 255 -28.53 4.66 -7.81
N GLU A 256 -28.43 5.14 -9.05
CA GLU A 256 -27.67 6.32 -9.45
C GLU A 256 -27.95 7.54 -8.57
N GLU A 257 -29.21 7.78 -8.19
CA GLU A 257 -29.62 8.94 -7.40
C GLU A 257 -28.86 9.01 -6.06
N MET A 258 -28.62 7.86 -5.40
CA MET A 258 -27.89 7.84 -4.13
C MET A 258 -26.44 8.31 -4.31
N TYR A 259 -25.80 7.94 -5.41
CA TYR A 259 -24.41 8.33 -5.69
C TYR A 259 -24.29 9.76 -6.22
N ILE A 260 -25.34 10.28 -6.86
CA ILE A 260 -25.45 11.71 -7.16
C ILE A 260 -25.63 12.51 -5.87
N THR A 261 -26.58 12.13 -5.00
CA THR A 261 -26.84 12.79 -3.72
C THR A 261 -25.59 12.83 -2.84
N SER A 262 -24.88 11.72 -2.74
CA SER A 262 -23.64 11.67 -1.97
C SER A 262 -22.45 12.35 -2.65
N GLY A 263 -22.56 12.72 -3.93
CA GLY A 263 -21.49 13.29 -4.75
C GLY A 263 -20.42 12.30 -5.22
N HIS A 264 -20.54 11.00 -4.93
CA HIS A 264 -19.59 10.00 -5.41
C HIS A 264 -19.60 9.89 -6.93
N LEU A 265 -20.77 9.98 -7.59
CA LEU A 265 -20.79 9.90 -9.04
C LEU A 265 -20.16 11.15 -9.69
N PRO A 266 -20.48 12.40 -9.29
CA PRO A 266 -19.79 13.59 -9.79
C PRO A 266 -18.26 13.58 -9.66
N TYR A 267 -17.71 13.11 -8.53
CA TYR A 267 -16.27 13.22 -8.23
C TYR A 267 -15.48 11.92 -8.41
N TYR A 268 -16.14 10.76 -8.48
CA TYR A 268 -15.50 9.44 -8.38
C TYR A 268 -15.92 8.46 -9.49
N LYS A 269 -16.68 8.93 -10.50
CA LYS A 269 -17.23 8.10 -11.59
C LYS A 269 -16.19 7.18 -12.24
N ASP A 270 -15.02 7.72 -12.58
CA ASP A 270 -13.98 6.96 -13.30
C ASP A 270 -13.37 5.85 -12.45
N SER A 271 -13.49 5.96 -11.12
CA SER A 271 -13.05 4.96 -10.14
C SER A 271 -14.18 4.01 -9.72
N MET A 272 -15.42 4.22 -10.17
CA MET A 272 -16.55 3.33 -9.93
C MET A 272 -16.67 2.28 -11.05
N TYR A 273 -17.23 1.11 -10.73
CA TYR A 273 -17.57 0.14 -11.76
C TYR A 273 -18.66 0.69 -12.70
N PRO A 274 -18.67 0.26 -13.97
CA PRO A 274 -19.66 0.72 -14.94
C PRO A 274 -21.10 0.53 -14.47
N ALA A 275 -21.96 1.44 -14.94
CA ALA A 275 -23.39 1.43 -14.68
C ALA A 275 -24.07 0.14 -15.20
N MET A 276 -25.00 -0.39 -14.41
CA MET A 276 -25.92 -1.47 -14.80
C MET A 276 -27.31 -0.87 -15.03
N VAL A 277 -27.76 -0.87 -16.29
CA VAL A 277 -29.07 -0.33 -16.67
C VAL A 277 -30.11 -1.42 -16.52
N MET A 278 -31.09 -1.17 -15.65
CA MET A 278 -32.23 -2.03 -15.36
C MET A 278 -33.52 -1.36 -15.87
N ASP A 279 -34.65 -2.05 -15.78
CA ASP A 279 -35.97 -1.53 -16.18
C ASP A 279 -36.47 -0.40 -15.26
N ASP A 280 -36.04 -0.38 -13.99
CA ASP A 280 -36.47 0.59 -12.98
C ASP A 280 -35.38 1.61 -12.57
N GLY A 281 -34.29 1.69 -13.34
CA GLY A 281 -33.23 2.69 -13.16
C GLY A 281 -31.83 2.17 -13.43
N THR A 282 -30.85 3.01 -13.11
CA THR A 282 -29.42 2.71 -13.27
C THR A 282 -28.81 2.40 -11.92
N TYR A 283 -28.08 1.29 -11.82
CA TYR A 283 -27.42 0.84 -10.60
C TYR A 283 -25.90 0.85 -10.74
N TYR A 284 -25.23 1.06 -9.61
CA TYR A 284 -23.77 0.97 -9.52
C TYR A 284 -23.36 0.10 -8.33
N LEU A 285 -22.24 -0.61 -8.49
CA LEU A 285 -21.54 -1.21 -7.35
C LEU A 285 -21.01 -0.09 -6.44
N LYS A 286 -21.17 -0.28 -5.12
CA LYS A 286 -20.69 0.71 -4.14
C LYS A 286 -19.18 0.78 -4.13
N ALA A 287 -18.63 1.98 -4.25
CA ALA A 287 -17.20 2.23 -4.05
C ALA A 287 -16.83 2.55 -2.59
N MET A 288 -17.84 2.92 -1.78
CA MET A 288 -17.73 3.26 -0.36
C MET A 288 -19.06 2.94 0.36
N ASN A 289 -19.03 2.70 1.68
CA ASN A 289 -20.22 2.36 2.46
C ASN A 289 -21.02 3.59 2.94
N CYS A 290 -20.41 4.78 3.00
CA CYS A 290 -20.96 6.00 3.61
C CYS A 290 -22.43 6.28 3.21
N PRO A 291 -22.79 6.30 1.91
CA PRO A 291 -24.18 6.59 1.48
C PRO A 291 -25.22 5.65 2.08
N HIS A 292 -24.87 4.37 2.25
CA HIS A 292 -25.76 3.38 2.83
C HIS A 292 -25.90 3.59 4.34
N HIS A 293 -24.81 3.92 5.03
CA HIS A 293 -24.86 4.21 6.47
C HIS A 293 -25.67 5.49 6.76
N HIS A 294 -25.58 6.52 5.90
CA HIS A 294 -26.40 7.73 6.03
C HIS A 294 -27.89 7.41 5.86
N THR A 295 -28.21 6.49 4.94
CA THR A 295 -29.58 6.01 4.76
C THR A 295 -30.09 5.26 5.98
N ILE A 296 -29.24 4.43 6.61
CA ILE A 296 -29.58 3.75 7.88
C ILE A 296 -29.80 4.76 9.00
N PHE A 297 -28.93 5.77 9.13
CA PHE A 297 -29.10 6.84 10.10
C PHE A 297 -30.48 7.50 9.93
N ASN A 298 -30.85 7.90 8.72
CA ASN A 298 -32.12 8.56 8.45
C ASN A 298 -33.37 7.68 8.61
N HIS A 299 -33.23 6.36 8.77
CA HIS A 299 -34.38 5.48 8.97
C HIS A 299 -35.13 5.75 10.27
N ASN A 300 -34.39 6.13 11.33
CA ASN A 300 -34.95 6.40 12.65
C ASN A 300 -34.85 7.89 12.99
N LEU A 301 -35.77 8.37 13.83
CA LEU A 301 -35.64 9.67 14.49
C LEU A 301 -34.64 9.54 15.64
N HIS A 302 -33.69 10.47 15.73
CA HIS A 302 -32.67 10.51 16.79
C HIS A 302 -32.89 11.71 17.70
N SER A 303 -32.79 11.51 19.00
CA SER A 303 -32.63 12.59 19.99
C SER A 303 -31.17 12.97 20.12
N TYR A 304 -30.89 14.18 20.61
CA TYR A 304 -29.54 14.59 21.00
C TYR A 304 -28.89 13.61 21.98
N ARG A 305 -29.70 12.89 22.79
CA ARG A 305 -29.25 11.86 23.75
C ARG A 305 -28.76 10.57 23.10
N ASP A 306 -29.22 10.29 21.87
CA ASP A 306 -28.81 9.11 21.12
C ASP A 306 -27.45 9.33 20.42
N LEU A 307 -26.98 10.58 20.36
CA LEU A 307 -25.69 10.93 19.81
C LEU A 307 -24.60 10.93 20.91
N PRO A 308 -23.43 10.34 20.65
CA PRO A 308 -22.94 9.91 19.34
C PRO A 308 -23.41 8.50 18.96
N LEU A 309 -23.90 8.34 17.73
CA LEU A 309 -24.29 7.04 17.15
C LEU A 309 -23.17 6.53 16.25
N ARG A 310 -22.72 5.29 16.45
CA ARG A 310 -21.55 4.73 15.76
C ARG A 310 -21.92 3.51 14.92
N ILE A 311 -22.09 3.68 13.61
CA ILE A 311 -22.51 2.60 12.70
C ILE A 311 -21.27 1.97 12.04
N ALA A 312 -21.00 0.69 12.30
CA ALA A 312 -19.88 -0.06 11.74
C ALA A 312 -20.32 -1.17 10.76
N GLU A 313 -19.51 -1.44 9.75
CA GLU A 313 -19.68 -2.58 8.84
C GLU A 313 -18.31 -3.03 8.35
N TYR A 314 -18.07 -4.35 8.26
CA TYR A 314 -16.96 -4.82 7.44
C TYR A 314 -17.43 -4.85 5.97
N GLY A 315 -17.52 -3.67 5.36
CA GLY A 315 -18.26 -3.47 4.13
C GLY A 315 -17.43 -3.77 2.89
N GLU A 316 -17.95 -4.65 2.03
CA GLU A 316 -17.33 -4.95 0.73
C GLU A 316 -17.65 -3.87 -0.30
N CYS A 317 -16.61 -3.22 -0.82
CA CYS A 317 -16.68 -2.17 -1.82
C CYS A 317 -15.88 -2.55 -3.08
N TYR A 318 -16.20 -1.85 -4.17
CA TYR A 318 -15.67 -2.14 -5.49
C TYR A 318 -15.13 -0.86 -6.14
N ARG A 319 -13.85 -0.88 -6.53
CA ARG A 319 -13.18 0.22 -7.22
C ARG A 319 -12.65 -0.26 -8.56
N ASN A 320 -12.95 0.49 -9.62
CA ASN A 320 -12.52 0.18 -10.98
C ASN A 320 -11.08 0.64 -11.21
N GLU A 321 -10.16 0.10 -10.40
CA GLU A 321 -8.74 0.38 -10.51
C GLU A 321 -8.20 -0.05 -11.88
N LEU A 322 -7.32 0.78 -12.45
CA LEU A 322 -6.66 0.50 -13.72
C LEU A 322 -5.89 -0.82 -13.62
N SER A 323 -6.02 -1.68 -14.63
CA SER A 323 -5.46 -3.04 -14.54
C SER A 323 -3.94 -3.09 -14.35
N GLY A 324 -3.22 -2.07 -14.85
CA GLY A 324 -1.77 -1.94 -14.69
C GLY A 324 -1.32 -1.42 -13.32
N THR A 325 -2.23 -0.90 -12.49
CA THR A 325 -1.91 -0.41 -11.14
C THR A 325 -2.19 -1.44 -10.04
N LEU A 326 -2.84 -2.55 -10.38
CA LEU A 326 -3.13 -3.65 -9.45
C LEU A 326 -1.83 -4.30 -8.96
N ALA A 327 -1.75 -4.56 -7.66
CA ALA A 327 -0.52 -4.99 -7.02
C ALA A 327 -0.82 -5.97 -5.88
N GLY A 328 -0.90 -7.27 -6.22
CA GLY A 328 -1.20 -8.33 -5.24
C GLY A 328 -2.40 -7.97 -4.37
N LEU A 329 -2.21 -7.95 -3.06
CA LEU A 329 -3.22 -7.55 -2.08
C LEU A 329 -3.20 -6.05 -1.74
N LEU A 330 -2.15 -5.31 -2.11
CA LEU A 330 -2.00 -3.88 -1.75
C LEU A 330 -2.97 -2.97 -2.52
N ARG A 331 -3.26 -3.33 -3.77
CA ARG A 331 -4.18 -2.62 -4.66
C ARG A 331 -5.02 -3.60 -5.47
N VAL A 332 -6.30 -3.65 -5.11
CA VAL A 332 -7.32 -4.61 -5.57
C VAL A 332 -8.56 -3.86 -6.04
N ARG A 333 -9.46 -4.56 -6.74
CA ARG A 333 -10.74 -3.99 -7.18
C ARG A 333 -11.90 -4.31 -6.26
N CYS A 334 -11.87 -5.44 -5.59
CA CYS A 334 -12.82 -5.80 -4.53
C CYS A 334 -12.08 -5.72 -3.20
N LEU A 335 -12.63 -4.94 -2.27
CA LEU A 335 -12.01 -4.71 -0.98
C LEU A 335 -13.05 -4.80 0.13
N ALA A 336 -12.70 -5.42 1.24
CA ALA A 336 -13.53 -5.44 2.44
C ALA A 336 -12.90 -4.50 3.45
N MET A 337 -13.61 -3.46 3.91
CA MET A 337 -13.06 -2.42 4.77
C MET A 337 -13.64 -2.50 6.17
N ASN A 338 -12.82 -2.35 7.22
CA ASN A 338 -13.28 -2.17 8.60
C ASN A 338 -13.86 -0.76 8.81
N ASP A 339 -14.94 -0.47 8.10
CA ASP A 339 -15.49 0.86 7.91
C ASP A 339 -16.51 1.20 9.00
N ALA A 340 -16.53 2.46 9.42
CA ALA A 340 -17.60 2.97 10.25
C ALA A 340 -17.82 4.47 10.08
N HIS A 341 -19.05 4.86 10.39
CA HIS A 341 -19.57 6.21 10.29
C HIS A 341 -20.18 6.59 11.63
N MET A 342 -19.57 7.57 12.29
CA MET A 342 -19.98 8.05 13.61
C MET A 342 -20.67 9.39 13.46
N TYR A 343 -21.93 9.46 13.89
CA TYR A 343 -22.77 10.64 13.81
C TYR A 343 -22.75 11.33 15.17
N CYS A 344 -22.24 12.55 15.21
CA CYS A 344 -22.00 13.26 16.44
C CYS A 344 -22.42 14.72 16.33
N ARG A 345 -22.72 15.33 17.48
CA ARG A 345 -22.88 16.78 17.57
C ARG A 345 -21.52 17.45 17.56
N LYS A 346 -21.50 18.76 17.25
CA LYS A 346 -20.27 19.57 17.22
C LYS A 346 -19.44 19.46 18.51
N ASP A 347 -20.08 19.46 19.68
CA ASP A 347 -19.41 19.35 20.98
C ASP A 347 -18.77 17.98 21.27
N GLN A 348 -19.13 16.95 20.51
CA GLN A 348 -18.68 15.57 20.72
C GLN A 348 -17.52 15.16 19.80
N ILE A 349 -17.24 15.94 18.74
CA ILE A 349 -16.25 15.59 17.72
C ILE A 349 -14.88 15.26 18.32
N LYS A 350 -14.42 16.07 19.28
CA LYS A 350 -13.08 15.93 19.88
C LYS A 350 -12.91 14.56 20.55
N ASP A 351 -13.84 14.18 21.42
CA ASP A 351 -13.78 12.92 22.16
C ASP A 351 -13.94 11.71 21.24
N GLU A 352 -14.86 11.78 20.27
CA GLU A 352 -15.07 10.71 19.30
C GLU A 352 -13.86 10.50 18.38
N PHE A 353 -13.24 11.58 17.90
CA PHE A 353 -12.05 11.51 17.06
C PHE A 353 -10.86 10.93 17.84
N LYS A 354 -10.67 11.39 19.09
CA LYS A 354 -9.65 10.86 20.00
C LYS A 354 -9.82 9.36 20.25
N GLY A 355 -11.04 8.91 20.55
CA GLY A 355 -11.33 7.49 20.79
C GLY A 355 -10.99 6.59 19.59
N VAL A 356 -11.18 7.07 18.36
CA VAL A 356 -10.76 6.34 17.15
C VAL A 356 -9.25 6.27 17.02
N LEU A 357 -8.52 7.37 17.28
CA LEU A 357 -7.05 7.36 17.23
C LEU A 357 -6.45 6.45 18.30
N GLU A 358 -7.01 6.44 19.52
CA GLU A 358 -6.62 5.50 20.58
C GLU A 358 -6.87 4.04 20.17
N MET A 359 -8.00 3.76 19.50
CA MET A 359 -8.30 2.44 18.97
C MET A 359 -7.27 2.00 17.90
N ILE A 360 -6.86 2.89 17.02
CA ILE A 360 -5.80 2.64 16.03
C ILE A 360 -4.48 2.27 16.71
N ILE A 361 -4.03 3.11 17.65
CA ILE A 361 -2.78 2.88 18.39
C ILE A 361 -2.85 1.51 19.08
N LYS A 362 -4.00 1.18 19.68
CA LYS A 362 -4.17 -0.09 20.36
C LYS A 362 -4.08 -1.30 19.43
N TYR A 363 -4.66 -1.20 18.24
CA TYR A 363 -4.48 -2.25 17.24
C TYR A 363 -3.01 -2.39 16.82
N PHE A 364 -2.33 -1.28 16.59
CA PHE A 364 -0.93 -1.30 16.17
C PHE A 364 -0.04 -1.94 17.24
N GLU A 365 -0.29 -1.68 18.53
CA GLU A 365 0.36 -2.39 19.64
C GLU A 365 0.13 -3.91 19.59
N ILE A 366 -1.11 -4.35 19.35
CA ILE A 366 -1.46 -5.79 19.28
C ILE A 366 -0.75 -6.48 18.13
N PHE A 367 -0.59 -5.81 16.99
CA PHE A 367 0.12 -6.35 15.84
C PHE A 367 1.64 -6.11 15.90
N GLY A 368 2.17 -5.38 16.89
CA GLY A 368 3.60 -5.05 16.97
C GLY A 368 4.06 -4.05 15.89
N LEU A 369 3.18 -3.16 15.45
CA LEU A 369 3.47 -2.12 14.45
C LEU A 369 3.93 -0.83 15.14
N GLU A 370 5.24 -0.62 15.21
CA GLU A 370 5.82 0.49 16.00
C GLU A 370 6.20 1.73 15.16
N ASN A 371 6.52 1.55 13.87
CA ASN A 371 7.07 2.62 13.04
C ASN A 371 5.99 3.38 12.26
N PHE A 372 5.20 4.18 12.98
CA PHE A 372 4.13 5.00 12.40
C PHE A 372 4.14 6.43 12.94
N TRP A 373 3.52 7.32 12.17
CA TRP A 373 3.25 8.70 12.56
C TRP A 373 1.94 9.16 11.94
N PHE A 374 1.39 10.27 12.43
CA PHE A 374 0.15 10.82 11.92
C PHE A 374 0.42 11.94 10.92
N ARG A 375 -0.48 12.09 9.95
CA ARG A 375 -0.47 13.20 9.01
C ARG A 375 -1.83 13.88 9.02
N LEU A 376 -1.88 15.11 9.52
CA LEU A 376 -3.04 15.97 9.41
C LEU A 376 -3.07 16.59 8.01
N SER A 377 -3.99 16.11 7.20
CA SER A 377 -4.17 16.59 5.83
C SER A 377 -5.20 17.72 5.81
N LYS A 378 -4.75 18.89 5.37
CA LYS A 378 -5.52 20.16 5.37
C LYS A 378 -6.05 20.49 3.98
N TRP A 379 -7.05 21.35 3.93
CA TRP A 379 -7.53 21.89 2.66
C TRP A 379 -6.64 23.00 2.13
N SER A 380 -6.92 23.43 0.91
CA SER A 380 -6.37 24.66 0.34
C SER A 380 -7.53 25.53 -0.18
N PRO A 381 -7.62 26.80 0.26
CA PRO A 381 -8.66 27.71 -0.22
C PRO A 381 -8.52 28.06 -1.71
N ASP A 382 -7.34 27.82 -2.31
CA ASP A 382 -7.06 28.09 -3.72
C ASP A 382 -7.63 27.00 -4.66
N HIS A 383 -8.18 25.90 -4.11
CA HIS A 383 -8.68 24.74 -4.85
C HIS A 383 -10.17 24.45 -4.57
N LEU A 384 -11.03 25.45 -4.81
CA LEU A 384 -12.49 25.32 -4.64
C LEU A 384 -13.17 24.38 -5.65
N ASP A 385 -12.45 24.00 -6.72
CA ASP A 385 -12.82 22.93 -7.64
C ASP A 385 -12.80 21.54 -6.96
N LYS A 386 -11.92 21.38 -5.96
CA LYS A 386 -11.73 20.15 -5.19
C LYS A 386 -12.44 20.18 -3.83
N TYR A 387 -12.51 21.33 -3.17
CA TYR A 387 -12.99 21.45 -1.80
C TYR A 387 -14.32 22.20 -1.68
N VAL A 388 -15.17 21.76 -0.77
CA VAL A 388 -16.41 22.48 -0.44
C VAL A 388 -16.08 23.83 0.21
N ASN A 389 -16.73 24.89 -0.29
CA ASN A 389 -16.53 26.27 0.15
C ASN A 389 -17.23 26.58 1.49
N GLN A 390 -16.71 26.01 2.58
CA GLN A 390 -17.17 26.25 3.96
C GLN A 390 -15.97 26.52 4.88
N PRO A 391 -15.28 27.67 4.72
CA PRO A 391 -14.02 27.96 5.41
C PRO A 391 -14.11 27.91 6.94
N GLU A 392 -15.25 28.29 7.52
CA GLU A 392 -15.46 28.23 8.98
C GLU A 392 -15.46 26.80 9.52
N ASN A 393 -16.07 25.85 8.79
CA ASN A 393 -16.08 24.44 9.18
C ASN A 393 -14.69 23.84 9.03
N TRP A 394 -13.97 24.17 7.95
CA TRP A 394 -12.57 23.76 7.78
C TRP A 394 -11.69 24.21 8.92
N GLN A 395 -11.71 25.51 9.25
CA GLN A 395 -10.89 26.07 10.32
C GLN A 395 -11.20 25.43 11.68
N TYR A 396 -12.49 25.25 11.99
CA TYR A 396 -12.91 24.59 13.22
C TYR A 396 -12.46 23.13 13.28
N SER A 397 -12.72 22.35 12.23
CA SER A 397 -12.39 20.94 12.14
C SER A 397 -10.89 20.68 12.21
N GLU A 398 -10.08 21.46 11.49
CA GLU A 398 -8.61 21.36 11.55
C GLU A 398 -8.06 21.69 12.93
N GLN A 399 -8.63 22.70 13.60
CA GLN A 399 -8.24 23.08 14.95
C GLN A 399 -8.56 21.98 15.97
N VAL A 400 -9.78 21.41 15.92
CA VAL A 400 -10.17 20.32 16.82
C VAL A 400 -9.25 19.11 16.63
N ILE A 401 -8.98 18.72 15.39
CA ILE A 401 -8.11 17.57 15.10
C ILE A 401 -6.67 17.84 15.57
N ARG A 402 -6.15 19.06 15.35
CA ARG A 402 -4.82 19.46 15.84
C ARG A 402 -4.72 19.38 17.35
N GLU A 403 -5.74 19.87 18.07
CA GLU A 403 -5.79 19.77 19.54
C GLU A 403 -5.79 18.32 20.01
N VAL A 404 -6.57 17.43 19.37
CA VAL A 404 -6.57 15.99 19.69
C VAL A 404 -5.17 15.40 19.53
N LEU A 405 -4.51 15.66 18.39
CA LEU A 405 -3.16 15.14 18.13
C LEU A 405 -2.12 15.66 19.14
N GLN A 406 -2.24 16.93 19.55
CA GLN A 406 -1.38 17.53 20.58
C GLN A 406 -1.65 16.95 21.98
N GLU A 407 -2.91 16.77 22.36
CA GLU A 407 -3.30 16.20 23.66
C GLU A 407 -2.91 14.73 23.80
N MET A 408 -2.88 13.99 22.69
CA MET A 408 -2.42 12.60 22.66
C MET A 408 -0.89 12.47 22.69
N ASP A 409 -0.14 13.57 22.58
CA ASP A 409 1.32 13.60 22.51
C ASP A 409 1.90 12.67 21.42
N VAL A 410 1.23 12.64 20.25
CA VAL A 410 1.66 11.81 19.11
C VAL A 410 2.50 12.60 18.12
N LYS A 411 3.42 11.91 17.44
CA LYS A 411 4.18 12.50 16.33
C LYS A 411 3.25 12.71 15.14
N PHE A 412 3.13 13.95 14.67
CA PHE A 412 2.40 14.24 13.45
C PHE A 412 3.05 15.34 12.61
N ILE A 413 2.72 15.32 11.32
CA ILE A 413 3.04 16.38 10.35
C ILE A 413 1.74 16.96 9.78
N GLU A 414 1.79 18.21 9.33
CA GLU A 414 0.69 18.81 8.55
C GLU A 414 1.04 18.76 7.06
N ALA A 415 0.06 18.44 6.22
CA ALA A 415 0.18 18.43 4.77
C ALA A 415 -0.94 19.24 4.13
N ASP A 416 -0.57 20.28 3.39
CA ASP A 416 -1.51 21.15 2.68
C ASP A 416 -2.05 20.46 1.41
N ASN A 417 -3.29 20.75 1.02
CA ASN A 417 -3.97 20.22 -0.18
C ASN A 417 -4.08 18.68 -0.25
N GLU A 418 -4.06 18.01 0.91
CA GLU A 418 -4.17 16.55 1.00
C GLU A 418 -5.48 16.09 1.65
N ALA A 419 -6.34 17.01 2.12
CA ALA A 419 -7.65 16.67 2.69
C ALA A 419 -8.61 15.99 1.69
N ALA A 420 -9.67 15.37 2.21
CA ALA A 420 -10.80 14.93 1.40
C ALA A 420 -11.65 16.14 0.95
N PHE A 421 -12.51 15.99 -0.06
CA PHE A 421 -13.29 17.13 -0.56
C PHE A 421 -14.31 17.69 0.46
N TYR A 422 -14.73 16.86 1.43
CA TYR A 422 -15.77 17.16 2.43
C TYR A 422 -15.24 17.50 3.84
N GLY A 423 -13.92 17.47 4.04
CA GLY A 423 -13.32 17.84 5.31
C GLY A 423 -11.92 17.25 5.57
N PRO A 424 -11.28 17.63 6.68
CA PRO A 424 -9.91 17.25 6.99
C PRO A 424 -9.82 15.78 7.38
N LYS A 425 -8.63 15.21 7.23
CA LYS A 425 -8.35 13.83 7.61
C LYS A 425 -7.02 13.66 8.33
N VAL A 426 -6.98 12.68 9.21
CA VAL A 426 -5.76 12.15 9.79
C VAL A 426 -5.46 10.83 9.11
N ASP A 427 -4.35 10.80 8.38
CA ASP A 427 -3.79 9.58 7.82
C ASP A 427 -2.71 9.04 8.76
N VAL A 428 -2.74 7.74 9.03
CA VAL A 428 -1.70 7.03 9.78
C VAL A 428 -0.71 6.51 8.76
N GLN A 429 0.44 7.18 8.69
CA GLN A 429 1.54 6.76 7.86
C GLN A 429 2.35 5.70 8.59
N PHE A 430 2.73 4.67 7.86
CA PHE A 430 3.53 3.56 8.38
C PHE A 430 4.71 3.32 7.47
N LYS A 431 5.89 3.14 8.06
CA LYS A 431 7.08 2.72 7.34
C LYS A 431 7.35 1.25 7.59
N SER A 432 7.19 0.46 6.53
CA SER A 432 7.41 -0.98 6.54
C SER A 432 8.87 -1.34 6.80
N ILE A 433 9.11 -2.60 7.21
CA ILE A 433 10.45 -3.17 7.42
C ILE A 433 11.32 -3.08 6.16
N ILE A 434 10.69 -3.03 4.99
CA ILE A 434 11.34 -2.97 3.68
C ILE A 434 11.50 -1.53 3.16
N GLY A 435 11.27 -0.53 4.03
CA GLY A 435 11.47 0.89 3.74
C GLY A 435 10.30 1.60 3.06
N ARG A 436 9.27 0.89 2.59
CA ARG A 436 8.08 1.48 1.94
C ARG A 436 7.23 2.26 2.95
N GLU A 437 6.92 3.52 2.63
CA GLU A 437 5.98 4.36 3.38
C GLU A 437 4.59 4.30 2.75
N GLU A 438 3.57 4.04 3.58
CA GLU A 438 2.19 3.86 3.12
C GLU A 438 1.19 4.41 4.13
N THR A 439 0.03 4.86 3.64
CA THR A 439 -1.11 5.17 4.50
C THR A 439 -1.87 3.90 4.85
N MET A 440 -1.85 3.53 6.13
CA MET A 440 -2.50 2.32 6.62
C MET A 440 -3.98 2.58 6.94
N SER A 441 -4.22 3.60 7.75
CA SER A 441 -5.53 3.88 8.35
C SER A 441 -5.83 5.35 8.18
N THR A 442 -7.12 5.69 8.06
CA THR A 442 -7.55 7.07 7.89
C THR A 442 -8.76 7.34 8.76
N VAL A 443 -8.78 8.51 9.40
CA VAL A 443 -9.93 9.08 10.11
C VAL A 443 -10.26 10.42 9.48
N GLN A 444 -11.51 10.63 9.07
CA GLN A 444 -11.93 11.80 8.31
C GLN A 444 -13.13 12.43 8.98
N LEU A 445 -13.17 13.76 9.02
CA LEU A 445 -14.33 14.50 9.50
C LEU A 445 -15.09 15.05 8.29
N ASP A 446 -16.36 14.69 8.15
CA ASP A 446 -17.27 15.12 7.10
C ASP A 446 -18.36 16.01 7.71
N PHE A 447 -18.38 17.27 7.26
CA PHE A 447 -19.40 18.25 7.63
C PHE A 447 -20.38 18.55 6.48
N VAL A 448 -20.27 17.84 5.35
CA VAL A 448 -21.08 18.01 4.14
C VAL A 448 -22.20 16.97 4.05
N ALA A 449 -21.99 15.76 4.61
CA ALA A 449 -23.00 14.70 4.61
C ALA A 449 -24.35 15.16 5.17
N LYS A 450 -24.35 16.06 6.15
CA LYS A 450 -25.57 16.64 6.75
C LYS A 450 -26.47 17.34 5.74
N GLU A 451 -25.88 18.14 4.85
CA GLU A 451 -26.62 18.86 3.81
C GLU A 451 -27.06 17.92 2.69
N ARG A 452 -26.19 16.99 2.28
CA ARG A 452 -26.45 16.06 1.17
C ARG A 452 -27.55 15.06 1.48
N PHE A 453 -27.54 14.49 2.68
CA PHE A 453 -28.49 13.46 3.10
C PHE A 453 -29.59 13.98 4.03
N GLY A 454 -29.59 15.27 4.36
CA GLY A 454 -30.57 15.84 5.29
C GLY A 454 -30.49 15.21 6.69
N LEU A 455 -29.27 14.95 7.17
CA LEU A 455 -29.05 14.32 8.48
C LEU A 455 -29.51 15.28 9.59
N LYS A 456 -30.31 14.77 10.53
CA LYS A 456 -30.87 15.57 11.62
C LYS A 456 -31.11 14.78 12.90
N TYR A 457 -31.20 15.49 14.01
CA TYR A 457 -31.62 14.99 15.31
C TYR A 457 -32.56 15.99 16.01
N ILE A 458 -33.22 15.58 17.08
CA ILE A 458 -34.06 16.43 17.94
C ILE A 458 -33.22 16.97 19.09
N ASP A 459 -33.07 18.29 19.17
CA ASP A 459 -32.28 18.97 20.20
C ASP A 459 -32.96 19.01 21.58
N GLU A 460 -32.28 19.59 22.57
CA GLU A 460 -32.79 19.70 23.95
C GLU A 460 -34.06 20.54 24.06
N SER A 461 -34.32 21.42 23.08
CA SER A 461 -35.52 22.25 23.00
C SER A 461 -36.68 21.56 22.31
N GLY A 462 -36.48 20.33 21.80
CA GLY A 462 -37.48 19.57 21.05
C GLY A 462 -37.58 19.97 19.58
N LYS A 463 -36.62 20.73 19.03
CA LYS A 463 -36.60 21.16 17.62
C LYS A 463 -35.67 20.27 16.79
N GLU A 464 -35.95 20.19 15.49
CA GLU A 464 -35.02 19.55 14.54
C GLU A 464 -33.75 20.39 14.42
N ASN A 465 -32.61 19.72 14.52
CA ASN A 465 -31.28 20.29 14.38
C ASN A 465 -30.50 19.47 13.35
N ASN A 466 -29.94 20.15 12.36
CA ASN A 466 -29.21 19.59 11.23
C ASN A 466 -27.68 19.69 11.35
N GLU A 467 -27.15 20.14 12.50
CA GLU A 467 -25.71 20.20 12.79
C GLU A 467 -25.15 18.84 13.21
N VAL A 468 -25.30 17.85 12.32
CA VAL A 468 -24.71 16.51 12.46
C VAL A 468 -23.36 16.47 11.75
N PHE A 469 -22.32 16.05 12.46
CA PHE A 469 -21.00 15.82 11.89
C PHE A 469 -20.75 14.31 11.80
N VAL A 470 -20.09 13.87 10.73
CA VAL A 470 -19.79 12.46 10.51
C VAL A 470 -18.29 12.23 10.59
N ILE A 471 -17.87 11.27 11.43
CA ILE A 471 -16.49 10.78 11.44
C ILE A 471 -16.46 9.44 10.68
N HIS A 472 -15.68 9.42 9.60
CA HIS A 472 -15.38 8.21 8.83
C HIS A 472 -14.10 7.59 9.35
N ARG A 473 -14.08 6.28 9.57
CA ARG A 473 -12.87 5.61 10.06
C ARG A 473 -12.68 4.23 9.47
N ALA A 474 -11.41 3.88 9.23
CA ALA A 474 -10.98 2.53 8.86
C ALA A 474 -9.66 2.14 9.57
N PRO A 475 -9.70 1.79 10.87
CA PRO A 475 -8.52 1.56 11.71
C PRO A 475 -7.63 0.43 11.23
N LEU A 476 -8.24 -0.65 10.73
CA LEU A 476 -7.56 -1.85 10.23
C LEU A 476 -7.50 -1.89 8.70
N SER A 477 -7.67 -0.75 8.03
CA SER A 477 -7.66 -0.64 6.57
C SER A 477 -8.68 -1.57 5.91
N THR A 478 -8.39 -2.03 4.69
CA THR A 478 -9.07 -3.16 4.06
C THR A 478 -8.40 -4.48 4.43
N HIS A 479 -9.16 -5.58 4.46
CA HIS A 479 -8.61 -6.90 4.70
C HIS A 479 -7.46 -7.22 3.76
N GLU A 480 -7.61 -6.92 2.47
CA GLU A 480 -6.60 -7.20 1.45
C GLU A 480 -5.31 -6.46 1.78
N ARG A 481 -5.40 -5.13 1.91
CA ARG A 481 -4.22 -4.29 2.15
C ARG A 481 -3.57 -4.61 3.49
N PHE A 482 -4.36 -4.74 4.56
CA PHE A 482 -3.84 -5.04 5.89
C PHE A 482 -3.20 -6.44 5.95
N MET A 483 -3.79 -7.44 5.30
CA MET A 483 -3.18 -8.77 5.17
C MET A 483 -1.84 -8.70 4.43
N ALA A 484 -1.74 -7.92 3.35
CA ALA A 484 -0.46 -7.71 2.65
C ALA A 484 0.62 -7.22 3.61
N PHE A 485 0.30 -6.20 4.41
CA PHE A 485 1.21 -5.64 5.39
C PHE A 485 1.58 -6.62 6.49
N LEU A 486 0.63 -7.37 7.04
CA LEU A 486 0.94 -8.35 8.10
C LEU A 486 1.80 -9.50 7.57
N ILE A 487 1.56 -9.96 6.33
CA ILE A 487 2.40 -10.98 5.70
C ILE A 487 3.84 -10.47 5.59
N GLU A 488 4.02 -9.23 5.08
CA GLU A 488 5.34 -8.59 4.91
C GLU A 488 6.02 -8.32 6.27
N HIS A 489 5.27 -7.85 7.26
CA HIS A 489 5.74 -7.52 8.60
C HIS A 489 6.23 -8.77 9.35
N TYR A 490 5.43 -9.84 9.36
CA TYR A 490 5.80 -11.09 10.02
C TYR A 490 6.67 -12.00 9.14
N ALA A 491 6.89 -11.69 7.86
CA ALA A 491 7.49 -12.60 6.89
C ALA A 491 6.79 -13.98 6.89
N GLY A 492 5.47 -14.02 7.07
CA GLY A 492 4.67 -15.25 7.22
C GLY A 492 4.85 -16.01 8.54
N ILE A 493 5.60 -15.47 9.51
CA ILE A 493 5.81 -16.04 10.84
C ILE A 493 4.73 -15.49 11.79
N TRP A 494 3.49 -15.95 11.61
CA TRP A 494 2.32 -15.41 12.32
C TRP A 494 2.43 -15.57 13.85
N PRO A 495 1.99 -14.58 14.65
CA PRO A 495 1.72 -14.80 16.08
C PRO A 495 0.66 -15.88 16.24
N ILE A 496 0.62 -16.57 17.38
CA ILE A 496 -0.14 -17.82 17.48
C ILE A 496 -1.64 -17.59 17.25
N TRP A 497 -2.16 -16.46 17.74
CA TRP A 497 -3.58 -16.14 17.62
C TRP A 497 -4.01 -15.90 16.18
N LEU A 498 -3.09 -15.52 15.27
CA LEU A 498 -3.36 -15.39 13.83
C LEU A 498 -3.02 -16.65 13.04
N ALA A 499 -2.10 -17.49 13.52
CA ALA A 499 -1.60 -18.64 12.76
C ALA A 499 -2.74 -19.56 12.28
N PRO A 500 -2.88 -19.83 10.97
CA PRO A 500 -3.94 -20.70 10.44
C PRO A 500 -3.96 -22.08 11.09
N VAL A 501 -2.77 -22.64 11.26
CA VAL A 501 -2.50 -23.86 12.03
C VAL A 501 -1.63 -23.46 13.21
N GLN A 502 -2.12 -23.66 14.42
CA GLN A 502 -1.39 -23.35 15.65
C GLN A 502 -0.55 -24.54 16.10
N ILE A 503 -1.11 -25.74 15.98
CA ILE A 503 -0.45 -27.00 16.32
C ILE A 503 -0.58 -27.98 15.15
N LEU A 504 0.53 -28.57 14.73
CA LEU A 504 0.52 -29.76 13.87
C LEU A 504 0.84 -31.01 14.68
N LEU A 505 -0.02 -32.01 14.60
CA LEU A 505 0.23 -33.34 15.12
C LEU A 505 0.84 -34.22 14.01
N ALA A 506 2.00 -34.80 14.28
CA ALA A 506 2.75 -35.66 13.35
C ALA A 506 2.85 -37.10 13.90
N PRO A 507 1.87 -37.99 13.60
CA PRO A 507 1.91 -39.39 13.99
C PRO A 507 3.16 -40.09 13.43
N VAL A 508 3.85 -40.88 14.28
CA VAL A 508 5.07 -41.61 13.85
C VAL A 508 4.79 -42.79 12.93
N SER A 509 3.55 -43.27 12.89
CA SER A 509 3.10 -44.35 11.99
C SER A 509 1.58 -44.42 11.93
N ALA A 510 1.02 -45.16 10.97
CA ALA A 510 -0.43 -45.33 10.79
C ALA A 510 -1.16 -45.80 12.08
N LYS A 511 -0.54 -46.64 12.91
CA LYS A 511 -1.12 -47.09 14.19
C LYS A 511 -1.44 -45.95 15.18
N HIS A 512 -0.76 -44.81 15.06
CA HIS A 512 -0.95 -43.65 15.95
C HIS A 512 -1.92 -42.61 15.37
N ALA A 513 -2.37 -42.78 14.12
CA ALA A 513 -3.19 -41.78 13.44
C ALA A 513 -4.54 -41.56 14.12
N GLU A 514 -5.18 -42.63 14.60
CA GLU A 514 -6.47 -42.51 15.30
C GLU A 514 -6.32 -41.82 16.67
N GLY A 515 -5.26 -42.13 17.42
CA GLY A 515 -4.95 -41.44 18.67
C GLY A 515 -4.66 -39.95 18.47
N ALA A 516 -3.90 -39.60 17.44
CA ALA A 516 -3.69 -38.19 17.08
C ALA A 516 -4.99 -37.49 16.64
N LYS A 517 -5.92 -38.23 16.01
CA LYS A 517 -7.24 -37.70 15.64
C LYS A 517 -8.10 -37.38 16.86
N GLN A 518 -8.10 -38.25 17.87
CA GLN A 518 -8.77 -37.97 19.14
C GLN A 518 -8.15 -36.75 19.82
N LEU A 519 -6.82 -36.66 19.90
CA LEU A 519 -6.11 -35.49 20.45
C LEU A 519 -6.45 -34.20 19.71
N MET A 520 -6.50 -34.22 18.37
CA MET A 520 -6.89 -33.04 17.59
C MET A 520 -8.31 -32.57 17.94
N LEU A 521 -9.26 -33.50 18.11
CA LEU A 521 -10.63 -33.15 18.48
C LEU A 521 -10.68 -32.52 19.88
N GLU A 522 -9.98 -33.11 20.86
CA GLU A 522 -9.86 -32.56 22.21
C GLU A 522 -9.30 -31.13 22.20
N LEU A 523 -8.23 -30.88 21.43
CA LEU A 523 -7.62 -29.55 21.32
C LEU A 523 -8.53 -28.55 20.60
N LYS A 524 -9.28 -29.00 19.59
CA LYS A 524 -10.26 -28.16 18.87
C LYS A 524 -11.43 -27.75 19.76
N GLU A 525 -11.87 -28.62 20.68
CA GLU A 525 -12.90 -28.27 21.68
C GLU A 525 -12.43 -27.15 22.62
N GLN A 526 -11.12 -26.97 22.80
CA GLN A 526 -10.53 -25.85 23.53
C GLN A 526 -10.33 -24.58 22.67
N GLY A 527 -10.82 -24.57 21.43
CA GLY A 527 -10.66 -23.44 20.51
C GLY A 527 -9.29 -23.33 19.83
N ILE A 528 -8.47 -24.37 19.91
CA ILE A 528 -7.13 -24.39 19.30
C ILE A 528 -7.22 -24.94 17.87
N ARG A 529 -6.60 -24.24 16.92
CA ARG A 529 -6.52 -24.65 15.52
C ARG A 529 -5.44 -25.70 15.31
N VAL A 530 -5.87 -26.95 15.20
CA VAL A 530 -4.98 -28.11 15.08
C VAL A 530 -5.19 -28.87 13.77
N GLU A 531 -4.08 -29.28 13.15
CA GLU A 531 -4.05 -30.17 11.99
C GLU A 531 -3.26 -31.45 12.28
N ILE A 532 -3.46 -32.48 11.45
CA ILE A 532 -2.74 -33.75 11.53
C ILE A 532 -2.12 -34.04 10.17
N ASP A 533 -0.83 -34.37 10.18
CA ASP A 533 -0.17 -34.94 9.00
C ASP A 533 -0.17 -36.47 9.09
N SER A 534 -1.24 -37.09 8.60
CA SER A 534 -1.41 -38.54 8.57
C SER A 534 -0.76 -39.23 7.36
N ALA A 535 0.03 -38.50 6.56
CA ALA A 535 0.68 -39.07 5.37
C ALA A 535 1.62 -40.23 5.74
N ASP A 536 1.72 -41.22 4.85
CA ASP A 536 2.62 -42.36 5.00
C ASP A 536 4.05 -41.97 4.57
N GLU A 537 4.69 -41.15 5.40
CA GLU A 537 6.05 -40.66 5.19
C GLU A 537 6.81 -40.54 6.51
N THR A 538 8.14 -40.35 6.42
CA THR A 538 8.97 -40.23 7.62
C THR A 538 8.58 -39.00 8.44
N VAL A 539 8.62 -39.12 9.76
CA VAL A 539 8.37 -38.01 10.70
C VAL A 539 9.26 -36.81 10.39
N GLY A 540 10.51 -37.05 10.01
CA GLY A 540 11.44 -35.98 9.62
C GLY A 540 10.95 -35.18 8.41
N ASN A 541 10.28 -35.82 7.44
CA ASN A 541 9.69 -35.12 6.31
C ASN A 541 8.48 -34.28 6.72
N LYS A 542 7.59 -34.83 7.55
CA LYS A 542 6.42 -34.11 8.11
C LYS A 542 6.86 -32.86 8.86
N VAL A 543 7.85 -33.01 9.75
CA VAL A 543 8.42 -31.90 10.52
C VAL A 543 9.04 -30.85 9.59
N ARG A 544 9.77 -31.27 8.55
CA ARG A 544 10.36 -30.33 7.58
C ARG A 544 9.28 -29.51 6.84
N LYS A 545 8.20 -30.15 6.38
CA LYS A 545 7.07 -29.46 5.74
C LYS A 545 6.40 -28.48 6.69
N ALA A 546 6.17 -28.89 7.94
CA ALA A 546 5.58 -28.05 8.98
C ALA A 546 6.42 -26.82 9.31
N VAL A 547 7.75 -26.99 9.39
CA VAL A 547 8.71 -25.90 9.58
C VAL A 547 8.69 -24.94 8.39
N ALA A 548 8.62 -25.46 7.15
CA ALA A 548 8.50 -24.63 5.94
C ALA A 548 7.19 -23.81 5.93
N GLN A 549 6.10 -24.39 6.43
CA GLN A 549 4.81 -23.70 6.63
C GLN A 549 4.81 -22.74 7.83
N LYS A 550 5.90 -22.68 8.61
CA LYS A 550 6.08 -21.79 9.77
C LYS A 550 4.98 -21.98 10.83
N ILE A 551 4.55 -23.24 11.05
CA ILE A 551 3.58 -23.60 12.08
C ILE A 551 4.20 -23.36 13.47
N PRO A 552 3.51 -22.68 14.43
CA PRO A 552 4.05 -22.35 15.74
C PRO A 552 4.53 -23.56 16.55
N TYR A 553 3.70 -24.61 16.61
CA TYR A 553 3.99 -25.82 17.37
C TYR A 553 3.84 -27.08 16.55
N ILE A 554 4.80 -28.01 16.70
CA ILE A 554 4.76 -29.33 16.09
C ILE A 554 4.94 -30.37 17.19
N VAL A 555 3.99 -31.30 17.29
CA VAL A 555 4.01 -32.39 18.27
C VAL A 555 4.09 -33.71 17.51
N VAL A 556 5.13 -34.48 17.78
CA VAL A 556 5.27 -35.84 17.22
C VAL A 556 4.47 -36.79 18.11
N VAL A 557 3.56 -37.57 17.52
CA VAL A 557 2.63 -38.43 18.28
C VAL A 557 3.04 -39.90 18.13
N GLY A 558 3.63 -40.45 19.18
CA GLY A 558 3.95 -41.87 19.33
C GLY A 558 3.26 -42.53 20.52
N ASP A 559 3.73 -43.72 20.90
CA ASP A 559 3.17 -44.48 22.02
C ASP A 559 3.27 -43.70 23.36
N LYS A 560 4.30 -42.85 23.53
CA LYS A 560 4.52 -42.02 24.73
C LYS A 560 3.52 -40.88 24.86
N GLU A 561 3.31 -40.13 23.78
CA GLU A 561 2.37 -39.00 23.80
C GLU A 561 0.92 -39.47 24.01
N LEU A 562 0.60 -40.70 23.56
CA LEU A 562 -0.72 -41.32 23.75
C LEU A 562 -0.88 -41.98 25.13
N SER A 563 0.20 -42.39 25.81
CA SER A 563 0.13 -43.00 27.15
C SER A 563 -0.04 -41.99 28.27
N GLY A 564 0.01 -40.68 27.97
CA GLY A 564 -0.07 -39.59 28.96
C GLY A 564 1.28 -39.17 29.54
N GLU A 565 2.40 -39.63 28.96
CA GLU A 565 3.71 -39.08 29.28
C GLU A 565 3.87 -37.64 28.79
N GLU A 566 4.93 -36.96 29.25
CA GLU A 566 5.27 -35.61 28.79
C GLU A 566 5.53 -35.58 27.28
N TRP A 567 4.97 -34.58 26.62
CA TRP A 567 5.12 -34.36 25.19
C TRP A 567 6.44 -33.68 24.87
N MET A 568 7.05 -34.10 23.78
CA MET A 568 8.18 -33.43 23.17
C MET A 568 7.67 -32.45 22.10
N ILE A 569 7.63 -31.18 22.44
CA ILE A 569 7.07 -30.11 21.60
C ILE A 569 8.19 -29.38 20.89
N ARG A 570 8.12 -29.36 19.56
CA ARG A 570 8.99 -28.51 18.74
C ARG A 570 8.35 -27.14 18.57
N VAL A 571 9.04 -26.11 19.02
CA VAL A 571 8.63 -24.71 18.88
C VAL A 571 9.29 -24.11 17.64
N ARG A 572 8.50 -23.39 16.84
CA ARG A 572 9.00 -22.68 15.65
C ARG A 572 10.17 -21.76 16.00
N GLY A 573 11.24 -21.84 15.20
CA GLY A 573 12.42 -21.00 15.36
C GLY A 573 13.37 -21.44 16.48
N GLN A 574 13.03 -22.47 17.25
CA GLN A 574 13.92 -23.06 18.27
C GLN A 574 14.58 -24.34 17.75
N GLU A 575 15.85 -24.55 18.10
CA GLU A 575 16.57 -25.79 17.82
C GLU A 575 16.19 -26.92 18.79
N ASN A 576 16.00 -26.57 20.07
CA ASN A 576 15.66 -27.52 21.13
C ASN A 576 14.15 -27.74 21.23
N GLN A 577 13.76 -28.94 21.65
CA GLN A 577 12.37 -29.28 21.95
C GLN A 577 12.07 -29.00 23.42
N GLU A 578 10.88 -28.49 23.70
CA GLU A 578 10.37 -28.32 25.06
C GLU A 578 9.69 -29.62 25.51
N LYS A 579 9.86 -29.99 26.78
CA LYS A 579 9.22 -31.15 27.40
C LYS A 579 8.21 -30.67 28.43
N MET A 580 6.94 -31.02 28.28
CA MET A 580 5.88 -30.65 29.22
C MET A 580 4.67 -31.59 29.12
N SER A 581 3.82 -31.59 30.15
CA SER A 581 2.56 -32.34 30.12
C SER A 581 1.59 -31.78 29.08
N LYS A 582 0.62 -32.60 28.62
CA LYS A 582 -0.47 -32.14 27.74
C LYS A 582 -1.23 -30.95 28.36
N GLU A 583 -1.52 -31.02 29.65
CA GLU A 583 -2.28 -30.01 30.37
C GLU A 583 -1.53 -28.67 30.42
N ASP A 584 -0.24 -28.70 30.73
CA ASP A 584 0.60 -27.49 30.75
C ASP A 584 0.74 -26.89 29.36
N PHE A 585 0.88 -27.73 28.33
CA PHE A 585 0.99 -27.27 26.95
C PHE A 585 -0.30 -26.59 26.47
N VAL A 586 -1.46 -27.20 26.73
CA VAL A 586 -2.76 -26.59 26.39
C VAL A 586 -2.92 -25.26 27.12
N LYS A 587 -2.57 -25.19 28.41
CA LYS A 587 -2.63 -23.94 29.17
C LYS A 587 -1.71 -22.86 28.58
N LYS A 588 -0.48 -23.22 28.20
CA LYS A 588 0.47 -22.30 27.55
C LYS A 588 -0.10 -21.75 26.24
N VAL A 589 -0.55 -22.62 25.34
CA VAL A 589 -1.09 -22.25 24.03
C VAL A 589 -2.32 -21.37 24.17
N THR A 590 -3.28 -21.75 25.02
CA THR A 590 -4.49 -20.96 25.24
C THR A 590 -4.20 -19.58 25.81
N GLU A 591 -3.22 -19.46 26.72
CA GLU A 591 -2.80 -18.18 27.26
C GLU A 591 -2.12 -17.30 26.19
N GLU A 592 -1.26 -17.87 25.35
CA GLU A 592 -0.62 -17.15 24.24
C GLU A 592 -1.65 -16.66 23.22
N ILE A 593 -2.66 -17.48 22.88
CA ILE A 593 -3.78 -17.07 22.02
C ILE A 593 -4.56 -15.91 22.64
N LYS A 594 -4.93 -16.05 23.92
CA LYS A 594 -5.72 -15.05 24.65
C LYS A 594 -4.98 -13.73 24.82
N THR A 595 -3.66 -13.80 25.06
CA THR A 595 -2.79 -12.64 25.21
C THR A 595 -2.25 -12.12 23.88
N ARG A 596 -2.64 -12.75 22.75
CA ARG A 596 -2.30 -12.37 21.37
C ARG A 596 -0.80 -12.31 21.11
N LYS A 597 -0.06 -13.26 21.66
CA LYS A 597 1.40 -13.37 21.51
C LYS A 597 1.84 -14.07 20.21
#